data_AF-A0A9E4FTB6-F1
#
_entry.id   AF-A0A9E4FTB6-F1
#
_cell.length_a   1.000
_cell.length_b   1.000
_cell.length_c   1.000
_cell.angle_alpha   90.00
_cell.angle_beta   90.00
_cell.angle_gamma   90.00
#
_symmetry.space_group_name_H-M   'P 1'
#
loop_
_entity.id
_entity.type
_entity.pdbx_description
1 polymer ?
#
loop_
_entity_poly.entity_id
_entity_poly.type
_entity_poly.pdbx_seq_one_letter_code
_entity_poly.pdbx_strand_id
1 'polypeptide(L)'
;MVELLACTQPNPALHGTARADASDVASIWQGQSTFAANLIEYAARLCYRSTHRMGTSPNFISARVREGHEDVIEHVVVTLRWTDTDEPAAWREASRHCEISRVAPRTWIVSGNTRVWLHFFREGRALEAVPLLKALVPEVYDEFDCEPEPPADRPTTGPVPTDALLTALQPVHTPPQRVTLLGYTQPVLDDPAVLLDHGSACFLFEGISRACTHQLVRHRLASFSQESQRYVDLNKGGWNAVIPPRVEHNEEARALLDRSWDGLQETYRALRSLGIRKEDARFLLPNATETRIVTTMNFAAWSHFLWLRAVDKAAQWEIRAMGQEVLRMLHAVAPKVFQDHMDVFETMQN
;
A
#
# COMPACT_ATOMS: atom_id res chain seq x y z
N MET A 1 0.01 -15.12 26.99
CA MET A 1 -0.25 -15.92 25.77
C MET A 1 -0.37 -14.96 24.59
N VAL A 2 0.13 -15.36 23.42
CA VAL A 2 0.09 -14.56 22.19
C VAL A 2 -0.82 -15.24 21.17
N GLU A 3 -1.74 -14.50 20.57
CA GLU A 3 -2.72 -15.01 19.61
C GLU A 3 -2.74 -14.11 18.37
N LEU A 4 -2.75 -14.71 17.18
CA LEU A 4 -2.89 -13.99 15.92
C LEU A 4 -4.36 -13.61 15.69
N LEU A 5 -4.66 -12.30 15.64
CA LEU A 5 -6.01 -11.83 15.35
C LEU A 5 -6.24 -11.54 13.87
N ALA A 6 -5.23 -10.99 13.20
CA ALA A 6 -5.30 -10.69 11.78
C ALA A 6 -3.91 -10.51 11.18
N CYS A 7 -3.80 -10.80 9.89
CA CYS A 7 -2.66 -10.46 9.05
C CYS A 7 -3.22 -9.91 7.72
N THR A 8 -2.41 -9.16 6.98
CA THR A 8 -2.80 -8.70 5.64
C THR A 8 -3.16 -9.89 4.76
N GLN A 9 -4.42 -9.96 4.37
CA GLN A 9 -4.98 -10.98 3.48
C GLN A 9 -5.18 -10.40 2.07
N PRO A 10 -5.18 -11.23 1.02
CA PRO A 10 -5.43 -10.76 -0.34
C PRO A 10 -6.83 -10.18 -0.46
N ASN A 11 -6.98 -9.16 -1.31
CA ASN A 11 -8.30 -8.74 -1.75
C ASN A 11 -9.01 -9.93 -2.43
N PRO A 12 -10.16 -10.39 -1.89
CA PRO A 12 -10.85 -11.57 -2.41
C PRO A 12 -11.37 -11.37 -3.83
N ALA A 13 -11.58 -10.13 -4.28
CA ALA A 13 -12.00 -9.81 -5.64
C ALA A 13 -10.89 -10.02 -6.68
N LEU A 14 -9.62 -10.05 -6.27
CA LEU A 14 -8.50 -10.37 -7.15
C LEU A 14 -8.41 -11.89 -7.32
N HIS A 15 -9.26 -12.47 -8.17
CA HIS A 15 -9.19 -13.86 -8.63
C HIS A 15 -9.61 -13.97 -10.11
N GLY A 16 -9.24 -15.06 -10.79
CA GLY A 16 -9.64 -15.31 -12.18
C GLY A 16 -9.30 -14.15 -13.14
N THR A 17 -10.30 -13.68 -13.89
CA THR A 17 -10.18 -12.59 -14.88
C THR A 17 -9.83 -11.25 -14.24
N ALA A 18 -10.33 -10.97 -13.03
CA ALA A 18 -10.01 -9.74 -12.31
C ALA A 18 -8.51 -9.59 -11.99
N ARG A 19 -7.78 -10.71 -11.86
CA ARG A 19 -6.30 -10.67 -11.78
C ARG A 19 -5.67 -10.32 -13.12
N ALA A 20 -6.17 -10.91 -14.21
CA ALA A 20 -5.61 -10.74 -15.55
C ALA A 20 -5.78 -9.31 -16.09
N ASP A 21 -6.87 -8.64 -15.71
CA ASP A 21 -7.19 -7.28 -16.17
C ASP A 21 -6.54 -6.18 -15.29
N ALA A 22 -5.96 -6.55 -14.14
CA ALA A 22 -5.36 -5.64 -13.16
C ALA A 22 -3.86 -5.42 -13.40
N SER A 23 -3.46 -4.89 -14.56
CA SER A 23 -2.04 -4.54 -14.82
C SER A 23 -1.10 -5.74 -14.61
N ASP A 24 0.01 -5.57 -13.90
CA ASP A 24 0.90 -6.64 -13.46
C ASP A 24 0.61 -7.16 -12.03
N VAL A 25 -0.54 -6.82 -11.42
CA VAL A 25 -0.92 -7.25 -10.06
C VAL A 25 -1.02 -8.77 -9.96
N ALA A 26 -1.38 -9.46 -11.06
CA ALA A 26 -1.37 -10.92 -11.14
C ALA A 26 0.01 -11.53 -10.79
N SER A 27 1.11 -10.79 -10.98
CA SER A 27 2.46 -11.26 -10.66
C SER A 27 2.67 -11.54 -9.18
N ILE A 28 1.86 -10.97 -8.27
CA ILE A 28 1.87 -11.31 -6.84
C ILE A 28 1.69 -12.83 -6.63
N TRP A 29 0.85 -13.49 -7.45
CA TRP A 29 0.62 -14.93 -7.34
C TRP A 29 1.65 -15.80 -8.06
N GLN A 30 2.66 -15.20 -8.70
CA GLN A 30 3.81 -15.92 -9.27
C GLN A 30 4.95 -16.08 -8.26
N GLY A 31 4.90 -15.34 -7.14
CA GLY A 31 5.84 -15.49 -6.04
C GLY A 31 5.78 -16.88 -5.42
N GLN A 32 6.89 -17.31 -4.84
CA GLN A 32 7.10 -18.70 -4.38
C GLN A 32 6.84 -18.89 -2.87
N SER A 33 6.24 -17.89 -2.22
CA SER A 33 6.01 -17.86 -0.77
C SER A 33 4.55 -17.53 -0.43
N THR A 34 4.30 -17.14 0.83
CA THR A 34 2.99 -16.69 1.29
C THR A 34 2.52 -15.45 0.54
N PHE A 35 1.21 -15.17 0.54
CA PHE A 35 0.69 -13.93 -0.05
C PHE A 35 1.37 -12.68 0.54
N ALA A 36 1.59 -12.66 1.85
CA ALA A 36 2.22 -11.54 2.53
C ALA A 36 3.67 -11.32 2.06
N ALA A 37 4.47 -12.38 1.94
CA ALA A 37 5.81 -12.31 1.38
C ALA A 37 5.78 -11.84 -0.10
N ASN A 38 4.87 -12.39 -0.89
CA ASN A 38 4.74 -12.01 -2.29
C ASN A 38 4.29 -10.54 -2.47
N LEU A 39 3.46 -10.00 -1.57
CA LEU A 39 3.07 -8.59 -1.58
C LEU A 39 4.28 -7.68 -1.30
N ILE A 40 5.14 -8.06 -0.35
CA ILE A 40 6.40 -7.37 -0.07
C ILE A 40 7.32 -7.40 -1.29
N GLU A 41 7.52 -8.57 -1.90
CA GLU A 41 8.35 -8.70 -3.10
C GLU A 41 7.80 -7.85 -4.25
N TYR A 42 6.49 -7.86 -4.46
CA TYR A 42 5.83 -7.05 -5.49
C TYR A 42 6.05 -5.56 -5.26
N ALA A 43 5.79 -5.06 -4.05
CA ALA A 43 5.98 -3.66 -3.70
C ALA A 43 7.44 -3.22 -3.91
N ALA A 44 8.40 -4.04 -3.48
CA ALA A 44 9.82 -3.81 -3.74
C ALA A 44 10.13 -3.77 -5.24
N ARG A 45 9.67 -4.76 -6.01
CA ARG A 45 9.95 -4.88 -7.45
C ARG A 45 9.30 -3.79 -8.27
N LEU A 46 8.17 -3.24 -7.82
CA LEU A 46 7.53 -2.08 -8.42
C LEU A 46 8.48 -0.88 -8.44
N CYS A 47 9.18 -0.60 -7.33
CA CYS A 47 10.17 0.47 -7.25
C CYS A 47 11.26 0.37 -8.33
N TYR A 48 11.60 -0.86 -8.73
CA TYR A 48 12.63 -1.19 -9.72
C TYR A 48 12.09 -1.50 -11.14
N ARG A 49 10.77 -1.36 -11.39
CA ARG A 49 10.11 -1.80 -12.64
C ARG A 49 10.44 -3.25 -13.03
N SER A 50 10.45 -4.13 -12.04
CA SER A 50 10.94 -5.52 -12.18
C SER A 50 9.93 -6.57 -11.75
N THR A 51 8.64 -6.24 -11.70
CA THR A 51 7.52 -7.14 -11.35
C THR A 51 7.43 -8.39 -12.23
N HIS A 52 7.88 -8.32 -13.49
CA HIS A 52 8.04 -9.49 -14.36
C HIS A 52 9.04 -10.55 -13.84
N ARG A 53 9.82 -10.24 -12.80
CA ARG A 53 10.77 -11.15 -12.15
C ARG A 53 10.25 -11.73 -10.84
N MET A 54 8.98 -11.53 -10.50
CA MET A 54 8.36 -12.15 -9.31
C MET A 54 8.67 -13.66 -9.26
N GLY A 55 9.08 -14.15 -8.08
CA GLY A 55 9.35 -15.58 -7.86
C GLY A 55 10.67 -16.10 -8.43
N THR A 56 11.45 -15.29 -9.14
CA THR A 56 12.73 -15.72 -9.74
C THR A 56 13.91 -15.70 -8.75
N SER A 57 13.73 -15.16 -7.55
CA SER A 57 14.81 -14.96 -6.57
C SER A 57 14.33 -15.30 -5.16
N PRO A 58 14.46 -16.57 -4.73
CA PRO A 58 13.92 -17.04 -3.44
C PRO A 58 14.40 -16.22 -2.23
N ASN A 59 15.65 -15.75 -2.26
CA ASN A 59 16.25 -14.99 -1.15
C ASN A 59 16.08 -13.47 -1.30
N PHE A 60 15.19 -12.99 -2.17
CA PHE A 60 15.09 -11.57 -2.50
C PHE A 60 14.79 -10.71 -1.26
N ILE A 61 13.78 -11.09 -0.47
CA ILE A 61 13.34 -10.35 0.72
C ILE A 61 14.41 -10.41 1.80
N SER A 62 14.90 -11.61 2.16
CA SER A 62 15.95 -11.79 3.17
C SER A 62 17.25 -11.07 2.80
N ALA A 63 17.57 -10.95 1.51
CA ALA A 63 18.70 -10.13 1.06
C ALA A 63 18.46 -8.63 1.33
N ARG A 64 17.28 -8.08 1.02
CA ARG A 64 16.97 -6.66 1.30
C ARG A 64 17.01 -6.36 2.80
N VAL A 65 16.49 -7.26 3.63
CA VAL A 65 16.53 -7.12 5.09
C VAL A 65 17.98 -7.11 5.59
N ARG A 66 18.83 -8.05 5.15
CA ARG A 66 20.26 -8.07 5.52
C ARG A 66 21.04 -6.84 5.05
N GLU A 67 20.65 -6.25 3.93
CA GLU A 67 21.21 -5.01 3.41
C GLU A 67 20.69 -3.75 4.14
N GLY A 68 19.70 -3.89 5.04
CA GLY A 68 19.06 -2.77 5.75
C GLY A 68 18.05 -1.98 4.90
N HIS A 69 17.68 -2.49 3.72
CA HIS A 69 16.64 -1.91 2.85
C HIS A 69 15.26 -2.41 3.30
N GLU A 70 14.87 -2.03 4.52
CA GLU A 70 13.68 -2.54 5.22
C GLU A 70 12.40 -1.74 4.92
N ASP A 71 12.50 -0.63 4.20
CA ASP A 71 11.34 0.15 3.77
C ASP A 71 10.35 -0.69 2.93
N VAL A 72 10.87 -1.68 2.20
CA VAL A 72 10.06 -2.55 1.34
C VAL A 72 9.18 -3.56 2.10
N ILE A 73 9.49 -3.85 3.36
CA ILE A 73 8.75 -4.85 4.16
C ILE A 73 7.59 -4.22 4.95
N GLU A 74 7.32 -2.94 4.75
CA GLU A 74 6.32 -2.21 5.54
C GLU A 74 4.87 -2.37 5.06
N HIS A 75 4.63 -3.14 3.99
CA HIS A 75 3.30 -3.25 3.36
C HIS A 75 2.40 -4.34 3.95
N VAL A 76 2.92 -5.18 4.84
CA VAL A 76 2.17 -6.23 5.55
C VAL A 76 2.04 -5.85 7.01
N VAL A 77 0.80 -5.88 7.52
CA VAL A 77 0.44 -5.57 8.91
C VAL A 77 -0.06 -6.83 9.61
N VAL A 78 0.49 -7.10 10.78
CA VAL A 78 0.11 -8.21 11.67
C VAL A 78 -0.43 -7.64 12.97
N THR A 79 -1.57 -8.17 13.41
CA THR A 79 -2.28 -7.78 14.63
C THR A 79 -2.35 -8.98 15.57
N LEU A 80 -1.81 -8.82 16.77
CA LEU A 80 -1.73 -9.85 17.81
C LEU A 80 -2.47 -9.43 19.07
N ARG A 81 -3.05 -10.41 19.76
CA ARG A 81 -3.55 -10.27 21.13
C ARG A 81 -2.52 -10.80 22.10
N TRP A 82 -2.26 -10.02 23.15
CA TRP A 82 -1.38 -10.38 24.25
C TRP A 82 -2.23 -10.47 25.52
N THR A 83 -2.24 -11.62 26.17
CA THR A 83 -2.98 -11.85 27.42
C THR A 83 -2.02 -12.20 28.56
N ASP A 84 -2.42 -11.80 29.76
CA ASP A 84 -1.68 -11.99 31.00
C ASP A 84 -0.28 -11.39 30.98
N THR A 85 -0.15 -10.16 30.46
CA THR A 85 1.08 -9.37 30.48
C THR A 85 0.78 -7.88 30.51
N ASP A 86 1.72 -7.07 31.00
CA ASP A 86 1.69 -5.60 30.92
C ASP A 86 2.82 -5.05 30.03
N GLU A 87 3.65 -5.91 29.43
CA GLU A 87 4.78 -5.50 28.59
C GLU A 87 4.41 -4.56 27.43
N PRO A 88 3.29 -4.74 26.70
CA PRO A 88 2.92 -3.87 25.59
C PRO A 88 2.75 -2.40 26.00
N ALA A 89 2.50 -2.10 27.28
CA ALA A 89 2.40 -0.73 27.77
C ALA A 89 3.68 0.08 27.47
N ALA A 90 4.86 -0.54 27.55
CA ALA A 90 6.15 0.11 27.33
C ALA A 90 6.59 0.12 25.85
N TRP A 91 5.90 -0.62 24.97
CA TRP A 91 6.28 -0.71 23.55
C TRP A 91 5.82 0.50 22.74
N ARG A 92 4.83 1.24 23.24
CA ARG A 92 4.34 2.47 22.60
C ARG A 92 5.43 3.53 22.47
N GLU A 93 6.37 3.55 23.42
CA GLU A 93 7.53 4.46 23.40
C GLU A 93 8.60 4.02 22.39
N ALA A 94 8.66 2.73 22.06
CA ALA A 94 9.68 2.15 21.18
C ALA A 94 9.38 2.36 19.69
N SER A 95 8.10 2.46 19.30
CA SER A 95 7.75 2.75 17.90
C SER A 95 6.41 3.46 17.79
N ARG A 96 6.44 4.66 17.21
CA ARG A 96 5.23 5.43 16.81
C ARG A 96 4.44 4.80 15.66
N HIS A 97 4.97 3.73 15.05
CA HIS A 97 4.35 2.99 13.95
C HIS A 97 3.71 1.68 14.44
N CYS A 98 3.65 1.49 15.76
CA CYS A 98 2.98 0.39 16.43
C CYS A 98 1.71 0.90 17.11
N GLU A 99 0.58 0.29 16.80
CA GLU A 99 -0.70 0.59 17.43
C GLU A 99 -0.92 -0.37 18.59
N ILE A 100 -1.27 0.18 19.76
CA ILE A 100 -1.37 -0.59 21.00
C ILE A 100 -2.63 -0.14 21.73
N SER A 101 -3.56 -1.06 21.95
CA SER A 101 -4.80 -0.81 22.70
C SER A 101 -4.94 -1.78 23.85
N ARG A 102 -5.22 -1.26 25.06
CA ARG A 102 -5.59 -2.10 26.21
C ARG A 102 -7.08 -2.38 26.14
N VAL A 103 -7.47 -3.64 26.00
CA VAL A 103 -8.88 -4.04 25.87
C VAL A 103 -9.45 -4.67 27.15
N ALA A 104 -8.58 -5.14 28.05
CA ALA A 104 -8.94 -5.63 29.38
C ALA A 104 -7.71 -5.56 30.32
N PRO A 105 -7.85 -5.83 31.63
CA PRO A 105 -6.70 -5.98 32.52
C PRO A 105 -5.69 -6.98 31.94
N ARG A 106 -4.42 -6.56 31.81
CA ARG A 106 -3.33 -7.39 31.28
C ARG A 106 -3.61 -8.00 29.90
N THR A 107 -4.49 -7.36 29.13
CA THR A 107 -4.89 -7.82 27.81
C THR A 107 -4.81 -6.69 26.81
N TRP A 108 -4.03 -6.90 25.76
CA TRP A 108 -3.64 -5.88 24.79
C TRP A 108 -3.85 -6.39 23.37
N ILE A 109 -4.13 -5.46 22.47
CA ILE A 109 -4.04 -5.67 21.03
C ILE A 109 -2.88 -4.82 20.54
N VAL A 110 -2.00 -5.44 19.76
CA VAL A 110 -0.81 -4.81 19.20
C VAL A 110 -0.81 -5.04 17.70
N SER A 111 -0.75 -3.97 16.92
CA SER A 111 -0.62 -4.02 15.46
C SER A 111 0.65 -3.32 15.00
N GLY A 112 1.37 -3.97 14.10
CA GLY A 112 2.56 -3.41 13.49
C GLY A 112 2.77 -3.97 12.09
N ASN A 113 3.44 -3.21 11.23
CA ASN A 113 3.95 -3.77 9.99
C ASN A 113 5.15 -4.69 10.26
N THR A 114 5.56 -5.50 9.29
CA THR A 114 6.64 -6.48 9.53
C THR A 114 7.98 -5.85 9.92
N ARG A 115 8.26 -4.60 9.52
CA ARG A 115 9.43 -3.84 9.98
C ARG A 115 9.37 -3.52 11.47
N VAL A 116 8.21 -3.09 11.96
CA VAL A 116 8.00 -2.79 13.40
C VAL A 116 8.24 -4.04 14.24
N TRP A 117 7.71 -5.18 13.81
CA TRP A 117 7.92 -6.45 14.50
C TRP A 117 9.38 -6.91 14.45
N LEU A 118 10.02 -6.83 13.27
CA LEU A 118 11.45 -7.12 13.12
C LEU A 118 12.30 -6.28 14.08
N HIS A 119 11.98 -4.98 14.19
CA HIS A 119 12.64 -4.07 15.13
C HIS A 119 12.44 -4.50 16.58
N PHE A 120 11.21 -4.82 16.99
CA PHE A 120 10.93 -5.31 18.35
C PHE A 120 11.72 -6.56 18.69
N PHE A 121 11.75 -7.54 17.77
CA PHE A 121 12.47 -8.79 17.98
C PHE A 121 13.98 -8.56 18.12
N ARG A 122 14.56 -7.67 17.31
CA ARG A 122 15.99 -7.28 17.42
C ARG A 122 16.32 -6.57 18.73
N GLU A 123 15.37 -5.86 19.33
CA GLU A 123 15.50 -5.27 20.66
C GLU A 123 15.23 -6.26 21.81
N GLY A 124 14.91 -7.52 21.51
CA GLY A 124 14.57 -8.53 22.51
C GLY A 124 13.16 -8.38 23.09
N ARG A 125 12.27 -7.67 22.39
CA ARG A 125 10.85 -7.50 22.77
C ARG A 125 9.97 -8.47 21.98
N ALA A 126 8.87 -8.92 22.57
CA ALA A 126 7.83 -9.70 21.90
C ALA A 126 8.32 -11.01 21.23
N LEU A 127 9.41 -11.60 21.73
CA LEU A 127 10.07 -12.76 21.10
C LEU A 127 9.15 -13.99 21.00
N GLU A 128 8.14 -14.09 21.85
CA GLU A 128 7.10 -15.12 21.83
C GLU A 128 6.28 -15.09 20.53
N ALA A 129 6.26 -13.97 19.81
CA ALA A 129 5.53 -13.84 18.56
C ALA A 129 6.34 -14.23 17.32
N VAL A 130 7.65 -14.46 17.43
CA VAL A 130 8.52 -14.77 16.27
C VAL A 130 8.03 -16.01 15.51
N PRO A 131 7.68 -17.16 16.16
CA PRO A 131 7.20 -18.34 15.43
C PRO A 131 5.96 -18.06 14.58
N LEU A 132 5.00 -17.30 15.11
CA LEU A 132 3.77 -16.90 14.41
C LEU A 132 4.09 -16.04 13.18
N LEU A 133 4.96 -15.05 13.34
CA LEU A 133 5.31 -14.11 12.29
C LEU A 133 6.19 -14.75 11.20
N LYS A 134 7.07 -15.68 11.59
CA LYS A 134 7.86 -16.48 10.65
C LYS A 134 6.99 -17.43 9.83
N ALA A 135 5.88 -17.94 10.37
CA ALA A 135 4.90 -18.71 9.60
C ALA A 135 4.15 -17.86 8.56
N LEU A 136 4.02 -16.55 8.79
CA LEU A 136 3.36 -15.61 7.89
C LEU A 136 4.29 -15.06 6.81
N VAL A 137 5.52 -14.68 7.17
CA VAL A 137 6.51 -14.06 6.27
C VAL A 137 7.93 -14.55 6.62
N PRO A 138 8.28 -15.81 6.27
CA PRO A 138 9.50 -16.45 6.75
C PRO A 138 10.76 -15.67 6.36
N GLU A 139 10.78 -15.07 5.17
CA GLU A 139 11.95 -14.39 4.62
C GLU A 139 12.34 -13.12 5.40
N VAL A 140 11.38 -12.47 6.08
CA VAL A 140 11.65 -11.28 6.88
C VAL A 140 12.33 -11.62 8.20
N TYR A 141 11.96 -12.77 8.80
CA TYR A 141 12.39 -13.18 10.13
C TYR A 141 13.40 -14.34 10.11
N ASP A 142 14.08 -14.53 8.97
CA ASP A 142 15.08 -15.59 8.75
C ASP A 142 16.25 -15.52 9.74
N GLU A 143 16.56 -14.34 10.28
CA GLU A 143 17.63 -14.13 11.26
C GLU A 143 17.34 -14.71 12.66
N PHE A 144 16.09 -15.11 12.94
CA PHE A 144 15.71 -15.69 14.23
C PHE A 144 15.69 -17.22 14.15
N ASP A 145 16.46 -17.86 15.02
CA ASP A 145 16.56 -19.32 15.12
C ASP A 145 15.36 -19.89 15.88
N CYS A 146 14.22 -19.99 15.19
CA CYS A 146 13.03 -20.68 15.65
C CYS A 146 12.29 -21.36 14.49
N GLU A 147 11.57 -22.43 14.81
CA GLU A 147 10.64 -23.06 13.87
C GLU A 147 9.37 -22.21 13.72
N PRO A 148 8.81 -22.07 12.50
CA PRO A 148 7.56 -21.37 12.30
C PRO A 148 6.40 -22.16 12.95
N GLU A 149 5.58 -21.46 13.73
CA GLU A 149 4.37 -22.02 14.31
C GLU A 149 3.17 -21.49 13.51
N PRO A 150 2.56 -22.28 12.63
CA PRO A 150 1.35 -21.85 11.95
C PRO A 150 0.26 -21.60 13.01
N PRO A 151 -0.53 -20.52 12.88
CA PRO A 151 -1.57 -20.20 13.85
C PRO A 151 -2.58 -21.35 13.93
N ALA A 152 -2.93 -21.75 15.16
CA ALA A 152 -3.77 -22.91 15.46
C ALA A 152 -5.11 -22.89 14.70
N ASP A 153 -5.71 -21.71 14.61
CA ASP A 153 -6.71 -21.34 13.62
C ASP A 153 -6.15 -20.17 12.82
N ARG A 154 -6.11 -20.25 11.49
CA ARG A 154 -6.01 -19.01 10.70
C ARG A 154 -7.18 -18.15 11.15
N PRO A 155 -6.99 -16.89 11.60
CA PRO A 155 -8.10 -16.05 12.02
C PRO A 155 -9.13 -16.17 10.92
N THR A 156 -10.32 -16.67 11.30
CA THR A 156 -11.38 -17.00 10.34
C THR A 156 -11.42 -15.85 9.38
N THR A 157 -11.14 -16.13 8.09
CA THR A 157 -11.52 -15.19 7.04
C THR A 157 -12.91 -14.75 7.44
N GLY A 158 -13.14 -13.43 7.57
CA GLY A 158 -14.49 -12.93 7.83
C GLY A 158 -15.49 -13.67 6.94
N PRO A 159 -16.78 -13.67 7.29
CA PRO A 159 -17.80 -14.44 6.57
C PRO A 159 -17.57 -14.43 5.05
N VAL A 160 -17.74 -15.59 4.41
CA VAL A 160 -17.46 -15.80 2.97
C VAL A 160 -17.85 -14.53 2.20
N PRO A 161 -16.92 -13.94 1.42
CA PRO A 161 -17.17 -12.66 0.76
C PRO A 161 -18.48 -12.72 -0.02
N THR A 162 -19.38 -11.80 0.25
CA THR A 162 -20.64 -11.69 -0.51
C THR A 162 -20.34 -11.20 -1.92
N ASP A 163 -21.22 -11.50 -2.88
CA ASP A 163 -21.08 -10.99 -4.25
C ASP A 163 -21.04 -9.45 -4.29
N ALA A 164 -21.77 -8.79 -3.39
CA ALA A 164 -21.74 -7.35 -3.22
C ALA A 164 -20.34 -6.85 -2.80
N LEU A 165 -19.70 -7.52 -1.83
CA LEU A 165 -18.34 -7.21 -1.41
C LEU A 165 -17.34 -7.45 -2.56
N LEU A 166 -17.43 -8.59 -3.24
CA LEU A 166 -16.55 -8.91 -4.36
C LEU A 166 -16.67 -7.90 -5.51
N THR A 167 -17.88 -7.39 -5.76
CA THR A 167 -18.12 -6.34 -6.76
C THR A 167 -17.50 -5.01 -6.32
N ALA A 168 -17.72 -4.62 -5.06
CA ALA A 168 -17.19 -3.36 -4.52
C ALA A 168 -15.65 -3.32 -4.46
N LEU A 169 -14.99 -4.48 -4.37
CA LEU A 169 -13.54 -4.59 -4.28
C LEU A 169 -12.84 -4.86 -5.63
N GLN A 170 -13.58 -4.86 -6.75
CA GLN A 170 -12.96 -4.95 -8.07
C GLN A 170 -12.03 -3.75 -8.32
N PRO A 171 -10.91 -3.94 -9.04
CA PRO A 171 -10.09 -2.83 -9.52
C PRO A 171 -10.94 -1.82 -10.29
N VAL A 172 -10.85 -0.54 -9.91
CA VAL A 172 -11.56 0.54 -10.61
C VAL A 172 -10.59 1.24 -11.54
N HIS A 173 -10.94 1.30 -12.82
CA HIS A 173 -10.15 1.97 -13.85
C HIS A 173 -10.96 3.13 -14.46
N THR A 174 -10.55 4.35 -14.14
CA THR A 174 -11.05 5.60 -14.73
C THR A 174 -9.87 6.26 -15.43
N PRO A 175 -9.63 5.95 -16.72
CA PRO A 175 -8.39 6.30 -17.41
C PRO A 175 -7.99 7.78 -17.23
N PRO A 176 -6.70 8.07 -16.96
CA PRO A 176 -5.60 7.10 -16.87
C PRO A 176 -5.56 6.33 -15.54
N GLN A 177 -6.27 6.79 -14.51
CA GLN A 177 -6.15 6.32 -13.13
C GLN A 177 -6.72 4.91 -12.94
N ARG A 178 -5.96 4.06 -12.24
CA ARG A 178 -6.44 2.79 -11.70
C ARG A 178 -6.20 2.72 -10.19
N VAL A 179 -7.23 2.31 -9.46
CA VAL A 179 -7.19 2.08 -8.01
C VAL A 179 -7.45 0.61 -7.75
N THR A 180 -6.54 -0.03 -7.04
CA THR A 180 -6.64 -1.47 -6.71
C THR A 180 -6.33 -1.69 -5.24
N LEU A 181 -7.28 -2.21 -4.48
CA LEU A 181 -7.01 -2.78 -3.16
C LEU A 181 -6.23 -4.09 -3.35
N LEU A 182 -4.97 -4.14 -2.90
CA LEU A 182 -4.14 -5.34 -2.99
C LEU A 182 -4.45 -6.31 -1.84
N GLY A 183 -4.65 -5.76 -0.65
CA GLY A 183 -4.95 -6.54 0.55
C GLY A 183 -5.28 -5.64 1.73
N TYR A 184 -5.79 -6.26 2.79
CA TYR A 184 -6.20 -5.54 4.00
C TYR A 184 -6.04 -6.42 5.24
N THR A 185 -5.90 -5.80 6.40
CA THR A 185 -5.89 -6.45 7.71
C THR A 185 -7.13 -5.98 8.45
N GLN A 186 -8.01 -6.89 8.85
CA GLN A 186 -9.25 -6.55 9.56
C GLN A 186 -9.46 -7.54 10.71
N PRO A 187 -8.98 -7.23 11.93
CA PRO A 187 -9.25 -8.07 13.09
C PRO A 187 -10.74 -8.03 13.43
N VAL A 188 -11.28 -9.18 13.87
CA VAL A 188 -12.68 -9.27 14.34
C VAL A 188 -12.73 -8.70 15.76
N LEU A 189 -13.16 -7.44 15.87
CA LEU A 189 -13.25 -6.69 17.11
C LEU A 189 -14.64 -6.05 17.25
N ASP A 190 -15.18 -6.07 18.47
CA ASP A 190 -16.51 -5.53 18.74
C ASP A 190 -16.54 -4.00 18.74
N ASP A 191 -15.46 -3.36 19.19
CA ASP A 191 -15.34 -1.90 19.30
C ASP A 191 -14.78 -1.27 18.01
N PRO A 192 -15.58 -0.44 17.29
CA PRO A 192 -15.13 0.26 16.10
C PRO A 192 -13.93 1.20 16.33
N ALA A 193 -13.78 1.77 17.53
CA ALA A 193 -12.67 2.65 17.86
C ALA A 193 -11.35 1.86 17.90
N VAL A 194 -11.38 0.65 18.46
CA VAL A 194 -10.20 -0.24 18.44
C VAL A 194 -9.96 -0.76 17.02
N LEU A 195 -11.01 -1.06 16.26
CA LEU A 195 -10.86 -1.47 14.86
C LEU A 195 -10.24 -0.37 13.98
N LEU A 196 -10.53 0.90 14.25
CA LEU A 196 -9.94 2.04 13.54
C LEU A 196 -8.40 2.06 13.65
N ASP A 197 -7.85 1.71 14.82
CA ASP A 197 -6.41 1.73 15.04
C ASP A 197 -5.73 0.45 14.50
N HIS A 198 -6.42 -0.69 14.60
CA HIS A 198 -5.83 -2.01 14.33
C HIS A 198 -6.18 -2.61 12.95
N GLY A 199 -7.10 -2.00 12.20
CA GLY A 199 -7.36 -2.32 10.80
C GLY A 199 -6.39 -1.60 9.86
N SER A 200 -6.08 -2.19 8.71
CA SER A 200 -5.23 -1.55 7.69
C SER A 200 -5.59 -1.99 6.28
N ALA A 201 -5.16 -1.21 5.29
CA ALA A 201 -5.34 -1.56 3.88
C ALA A 201 -4.14 -1.11 3.04
N CYS A 202 -3.83 -1.93 2.04
CA CYS A 202 -2.76 -1.76 1.08
C CYS A 202 -3.35 -1.56 -0.33
N PHE A 203 -3.12 -0.40 -0.93
CA PHE A 203 -3.59 -0.04 -2.26
C PHE A 203 -2.43 0.11 -3.23
N LEU A 204 -2.67 -0.25 -4.49
CA LEU A 204 -1.89 0.19 -5.63
C LEU A 204 -2.66 1.30 -6.34
N PHE A 205 -1.97 2.42 -6.58
CA PHE A 205 -2.43 3.48 -7.44
C PHE A 205 -1.58 3.52 -8.71
N GLU A 206 -2.22 3.50 -9.87
CA GLU A 206 -1.58 3.59 -11.19
C GLU A 206 -2.23 4.72 -11.98
N GLY A 207 -1.58 5.19 -13.05
CA GLY A 207 -2.19 6.24 -13.86
C GLY A 207 -2.28 7.59 -13.16
N ILE A 208 -1.53 7.80 -12.09
CA ILE A 208 -1.53 9.04 -11.31
C ILE A 208 -0.24 9.83 -11.55
N SER A 209 -0.33 11.15 -11.44
CA SER A 209 0.76 12.08 -11.67
C SER A 209 1.72 12.11 -10.48
N ARG A 210 2.97 12.52 -10.73
CA ARG A 210 3.91 12.87 -9.66
C ARG A 210 3.33 13.96 -8.74
N ALA A 211 2.57 14.91 -9.27
CA ALA A 211 1.88 15.93 -8.49
C ALA A 211 0.88 15.34 -7.48
N CYS A 212 0.11 14.33 -7.89
CA CYS A 212 -0.80 13.61 -7.00
C CYS A 212 -0.01 12.87 -5.92
N THR A 213 1.04 12.14 -6.30
CA THR A 213 1.85 11.42 -5.29
C THR A 213 2.54 12.36 -4.30
N HIS A 214 2.96 13.55 -4.72
CA HIS A 214 3.51 14.57 -3.81
C HIS A 214 2.52 15.09 -2.78
N GLN A 215 1.21 14.97 -3.02
CA GLN A 215 0.20 15.22 -1.99
C GLN A 215 -0.03 13.99 -1.12
N LEU A 216 -0.10 12.80 -1.73
CA LEU A 216 -0.31 11.53 -1.03
C LEU A 216 0.79 11.24 0.01
N VAL A 217 2.06 11.38 -0.34
CA VAL A 217 3.20 11.08 0.56
C VAL A 217 3.34 12.07 1.73
N ARG A 218 2.50 13.11 1.80
CA ARG A 218 2.42 14.02 2.97
C ARG A 218 1.65 13.41 4.13
N HIS A 219 0.92 12.32 3.89
CA HIS A 219 0.25 11.53 4.91
C HIS A 219 1.28 10.58 5.54
N ARG A 220 1.96 11.05 6.60
CA ARG A 220 3.18 10.44 7.17
C ARG A 220 2.97 9.12 7.93
N LEU A 221 1.75 8.82 8.34
CA LEU A 221 1.41 7.56 9.01
C LEU A 221 1.04 6.51 7.97
N ALA A 222 1.99 6.23 7.09
CA ALA A 222 1.81 5.38 5.92
C ALA A 222 3.15 4.82 5.44
N SER A 223 3.08 3.72 4.70
CA SER A 223 4.22 3.08 4.04
C SER A 223 4.05 3.15 2.53
N PHE A 224 5.11 3.50 1.81
CA PHE A 224 5.07 3.80 0.38
C PHE A 224 6.16 3.04 -0.38
N SER A 225 5.77 2.35 -1.45
CA SER A 225 6.70 1.82 -2.46
C SER A 225 6.34 2.43 -3.81
N GLN A 226 7.14 3.39 -4.27
CA GLN A 226 6.87 4.16 -5.48
C GLN A 226 7.78 3.75 -6.62
N GLU A 227 7.21 3.61 -7.82
CA GLU A 227 7.99 3.39 -9.04
C GLU A 227 9.07 4.48 -9.20
N SER A 228 10.33 4.05 -9.33
CA SER A 228 11.44 4.99 -9.44
C SER A 228 11.54 5.54 -10.86
N GLN A 229 11.50 6.87 -10.96
CA GLN A 229 11.77 7.57 -12.22
C GLN A 229 13.21 7.38 -12.73
N ARG A 230 14.12 6.76 -11.96
CA ARG A 230 15.48 6.39 -12.45
C ARG A 230 15.42 5.38 -13.59
N TYR A 231 14.35 4.58 -13.66
CA TYR A 231 14.12 3.58 -14.69
C TYR A 231 13.22 4.08 -15.83
N VAL A 232 12.77 5.34 -15.78
CA VAL A 232 11.98 5.96 -16.84
C VAL A 232 12.93 6.61 -17.87
N ASP A 233 12.68 6.35 -19.15
CA ASP A 233 13.50 6.84 -20.26
C ASP A 233 12.59 7.53 -21.28
N LEU A 234 12.73 8.86 -21.38
CA LEU A 234 11.91 9.66 -22.30
C LEU A 234 12.22 9.33 -23.77
N ASN A 235 13.40 8.78 -24.08
CA ASN A 235 13.78 8.47 -25.47
C ASN A 235 13.05 7.27 -26.03
N LYS A 236 12.51 6.42 -25.17
CA LYS A 236 11.88 5.16 -25.55
C LYS A 236 10.35 5.22 -25.48
N GLY A 237 9.77 6.42 -25.36
CA GLY A 237 8.33 6.57 -25.10
C GLY A 237 7.90 5.91 -23.78
N GLY A 238 8.84 5.74 -22.84
CA GLY A 238 8.62 4.99 -21.59
C GLY A 238 7.94 5.79 -20.49
N TRP A 239 7.28 6.90 -20.84
CA TRP A 239 6.59 7.80 -19.92
C TRP A 239 5.27 8.25 -20.55
N ASN A 240 4.26 8.41 -19.70
CA ASN A 240 2.99 9.03 -20.03
C ASN A 240 2.79 10.26 -19.13
N ALA A 241 1.80 11.07 -19.45
CA ALA A 241 1.42 12.21 -18.64
C ALA A 241 -0.07 12.14 -18.29
N VAL A 242 -0.38 12.47 -17.03
CA VAL A 242 -1.75 12.75 -16.61
C VAL A 242 -2.10 14.17 -17.02
N ILE A 243 -3.10 14.30 -17.89
CA ILE A 243 -3.54 15.59 -18.41
C ILE A 243 -4.73 16.08 -17.58
N PRO A 244 -4.70 17.32 -17.05
CA PRO A 244 -5.84 17.89 -16.37
C PRO A 244 -7.08 17.95 -17.29
N PRO A 245 -8.29 17.58 -16.83
CA PRO A 245 -9.47 17.53 -17.69
C PRO A 245 -9.76 18.85 -18.43
N ARG A 246 -9.51 20.00 -17.80
CA ARG A 246 -9.72 21.31 -18.46
C ARG A 246 -8.75 21.59 -19.60
N VAL A 247 -7.56 20.97 -19.59
CA VAL A 247 -6.59 21.05 -20.69
C VAL A 247 -6.96 20.04 -21.77
N GLU A 248 -7.36 18.83 -21.39
CA GLU A 248 -7.76 17.77 -22.34
C GLU A 248 -8.93 18.22 -23.23
N HIS A 249 -9.93 18.90 -22.67
CA HIS A 249 -11.11 19.37 -23.41
C HIS A 249 -10.92 20.72 -24.12
N ASN A 250 -9.70 21.26 -24.16
CA ASN A 250 -9.37 22.50 -24.85
C ASN A 250 -8.24 22.24 -25.85
N GLU A 251 -8.59 22.18 -27.14
CA GLU A 251 -7.64 21.85 -28.21
C GLU A 251 -6.41 22.77 -28.26
N GLU A 252 -6.59 24.07 -28.03
CA GLU A 252 -5.49 25.04 -28.02
C GLU A 252 -4.55 24.79 -26.83
N ALA A 253 -5.10 24.58 -25.63
CA ALA A 253 -4.34 24.27 -24.43
C ALA A 253 -3.62 22.92 -24.55
N ARG A 254 -4.27 21.91 -25.12
CA ARG A 254 -3.70 20.59 -25.40
C ARG A 254 -2.51 20.71 -26.35
N ALA A 255 -2.67 21.44 -27.46
CA ALA A 255 -1.60 21.67 -28.43
C ALA A 255 -0.42 22.48 -27.84
N LEU A 256 -0.67 23.44 -26.96
CA LEU A 256 0.38 24.16 -26.22
C LEU A 256 1.18 23.20 -25.31
N LEU A 257 0.48 22.31 -24.62
CA LEU A 257 1.09 21.32 -23.74
C LEU A 257 1.92 20.29 -24.51
N ASP A 258 1.40 19.78 -25.63
CA ASP A 258 2.11 18.87 -26.53
C ASP A 258 3.43 19.45 -27.01
N ARG A 259 3.39 20.68 -27.56
CA ARG A 259 4.62 21.37 -28.01
C ARG A 259 5.64 21.53 -26.89
N SER A 260 5.18 21.81 -25.67
CA SER A 260 6.07 21.95 -24.51
C SER A 260 6.75 20.62 -24.17
N TRP A 261 6.02 19.52 -24.19
CA TRP A 261 6.56 18.19 -23.92
C TRP A 261 7.48 17.68 -25.02
N ASP A 262 7.20 17.97 -26.28
CA ASP A 262 8.11 17.66 -27.39
C ASP A 262 9.47 18.34 -27.20
N GLY A 263 9.46 19.63 -26.81
CA GLY A 263 10.69 20.36 -26.49
C GLY A 263 11.46 19.79 -25.30
N LEU A 264 10.77 19.32 -24.26
CA LEU A 264 11.40 18.64 -23.12
C LEU A 264 12.03 17.30 -23.54
N GLN A 265 11.36 16.54 -24.40
CA GLN A 265 11.91 15.29 -24.92
C GLN A 265 13.15 15.51 -25.79
N GLU A 266 13.13 16.53 -26.65
CA GLU A 266 14.30 16.91 -27.45
C GLU A 266 15.47 17.34 -26.56
N THR A 267 15.20 18.17 -25.55
CA THR A 267 16.21 18.60 -24.57
C THR A 267 16.77 17.41 -23.79
N TYR A 268 15.91 16.47 -23.37
CA TYR A 268 16.36 15.23 -22.72
C TYR A 268 17.28 14.42 -23.63
N ARG A 269 16.94 14.25 -24.92
CA ARG A 269 17.82 13.56 -25.90
C ARG A 269 19.18 14.24 -26.02
N ALA A 270 19.20 15.57 -26.08
CA ALA A 270 20.44 16.35 -26.14
C ALA A 270 21.30 16.17 -24.87
N LEU A 271 20.71 16.23 -23.67
CA LEU A 271 21.45 15.95 -22.43
C LEU A 271 22.04 14.53 -22.44
N ARG A 272 21.28 13.56 -22.94
CA ARG A 272 21.73 12.17 -23.03
C ARG A 272 22.87 11.98 -24.03
N SER A 273 22.86 12.68 -25.17
CA SER A 273 23.96 12.62 -26.15
C SER A 273 25.25 13.28 -25.63
N LEU A 274 25.14 14.23 -24.71
CA LEU A 274 26.25 14.83 -23.96
C LEU A 274 26.77 13.94 -22.80
N GLY A 275 26.20 12.75 -22.61
CA GLY A 275 26.64 11.79 -21.59
C GLY A 275 26.02 11.98 -20.19
N ILE A 276 25.14 12.97 -19.97
CA ILE A 276 24.48 13.23 -18.68
C ILE A 276 23.58 12.07 -18.29
N ARG A 277 23.80 11.41 -17.15
CA ARG A 277 23.10 10.18 -16.72
C ARG A 277 21.58 10.33 -16.70
N LYS A 278 20.85 9.22 -16.86
CA LYS A 278 19.37 9.21 -16.83
C LYS A 278 18.82 9.80 -15.53
N GLU A 279 19.49 9.54 -14.41
CA GLU A 279 19.07 10.03 -13.09
C GLU A 279 19.16 11.55 -12.93
N ASP A 280 19.96 12.22 -13.76
CA ASP A 280 20.09 13.69 -13.80
C ASP A 280 19.20 14.26 -14.90
N ALA A 281 19.24 13.68 -16.10
CA ALA A 281 18.45 14.14 -17.24
C ALA A 281 16.93 14.09 -16.96
N ARG A 282 16.47 13.16 -16.12
CA ARG A 282 15.06 13.03 -15.71
C ARG A 282 14.52 14.24 -14.96
N PHE A 283 15.34 15.21 -14.52
CA PHE A 283 14.87 16.43 -13.89
C PHE A 283 14.01 17.29 -14.83
N LEU A 284 14.03 17.01 -16.14
CA LEU A 284 13.11 17.56 -17.13
C LEU A 284 11.71 16.94 -17.09
N LEU A 285 11.51 15.81 -16.40
CA LEU A 285 10.20 15.16 -16.32
C LEU A 285 9.19 16.10 -15.63
N PRO A 286 8.05 16.38 -16.27
CA PRO A 286 7.05 17.26 -15.67
C PRO A 286 6.38 16.59 -14.47
N ASN A 287 5.79 17.40 -13.60
CA ASN A 287 4.93 16.91 -12.50
C ASN A 287 3.75 16.06 -12.99
N ALA A 288 3.35 16.22 -14.26
CA ALA A 288 2.31 15.43 -14.91
C ALA A 288 2.74 13.98 -15.19
N THR A 289 4.02 13.64 -15.09
CA THR A 289 4.53 12.30 -15.38
C THR A 289 3.75 11.25 -14.60
N GLU A 290 3.21 10.27 -15.31
CA GLU A 290 2.49 9.13 -14.74
C GLU A 290 3.44 8.28 -13.87
N THR A 291 2.93 7.75 -12.77
CA THR A 291 3.66 6.88 -11.86
C THR A 291 2.72 5.87 -11.23
N ARG A 292 3.33 4.85 -10.62
CA ARG A 292 2.66 3.84 -9.79
C ARG A 292 3.19 3.92 -8.37
N ILE A 293 2.33 3.64 -7.38
CA ILE A 293 2.72 3.62 -5.96
C ILE A 293 1.86 2.64 -5.18
N VAL A 294 2.51 1.77 -4.41
CA VAL A 294 1.86 0.97 -3.36
C VAL A 294 1.84 1.78 -2.08
N THR A 295 0.69 1.87 -1.45
CA THR A 295 0.45 2.63 -0.22
C THR A 295 -0.26 1.77 0.81
N THR A 296 0.31 1.64 1.99
CA THR A 296 -0.32 0.97 3.13
C THR A 296 -0.54 1.96 4.26
N MET A 297 -1.75 2.00 4.83
CA MET A 297 -2.06 2.77 6.04
C MET A 297 -2.99 1.97 6.95
N ASN A 298 -2.97 2.25 8.25
CA ASN A 298 -4.05 1.80 9.14
C ASN A 298 -5.36 2.58 8.86
N PHE A 299 -6.48 2.12 9.40
CA PHE A 299 -7.77 2.75 9.15
C PHE A 299 -7.86 4.16 9.74
N ALA A 300 -7.19 4.45 10.86
CA ALA A 300 -7.07 5.81 11.39
C ALA A 300 -6.42 6.78 10.39
N ALA A 301 -5.29 6.39 9.79
CA ALA A 301 -4.60 7.18 8.78
C ALA A 301 -5.40 7.28 7.47
N TRP A 302 -6.07 6.20 7.03
CA TRP A 302 -7.00 6.27 5.91
C TRP A 302 -8.17 7.21 6.18
N SER A 303 -8.80 7.12 7.35
CA SER A 303 -9.89 8.01 7.77
C SER A 303 -9.46 9.47 7.69
N HIS A 304 -8.28 9.82 8.22
CA HIS A 304 -7.73 11.16 8.11
C HIS A 304 -7.47 11.58 6.66
N PHE A 305 -6.89 10.69 5.84
CA PHE A 305 -6.70 10.95 4.41
C PHE A 305 -8.02 11.23 3.69
N LEU A 306 -9.05 10.42 3.93
CA LEU A 306 -10.34 10.51 3.26
C LEU A 306 -11.07 11.81 3.59
N TRP A 307 -11.02 12.26 4.85
CA TRP A 307 -11.55 13.58 5.25
C TRP A 307 -10.92 14.72 4.45
N LEU A 308 -9.60 14.70 4.27
CA LEU A 308 -8.87 15.78 3.61
C LEU A 308 -8.85 15.69 2.08
N ARG A 309 -8.98 14.47 1.53
CA ARG A 309 -8.72 14.22 0.12
C ARG A 309 -9.92 13.71 -0.64
N ALA A 310 -10.80 12.90 -0.04
CA ALA A 310 -11.94 12.31 -0.75
C ALA A 310 -13.20 13.17 -0.66
N VAL A 311 -13.51 13.70 0.53
CA VAL A 311 -14.77 14.44 0.80
C VAL A 311 -14.59 15.96 0.87
N ASP A 312 -13.36 16.46 0.92
CA ASP A 312 -13.12 17.90 0.81
C ASP A 312 -13.25 18.37 -0.66
N LYS A 313 -14.21 19.27 -0.92
CA LYS A 313 -14.42 19.89 -2.25
C LYS A 313 -13.23 20.74 -2.70
N ALA A 314 -12.39 21.21 -1.78
CA ALA A 314 -11.18 21.98 -2.08
C ALA A 314 -9.99 21.10 -2.51
N ALA A 315 -10.03 19.78 -2.27
CA ALA A 315 -8.97 18.88 -2.71
C ALA A 315 -8.85 18.86 -4.24
N GLN A 316 -7.61 18.76 -4.75
CA GLN A 316 -7.36 18.68 -6.19
C GLN A 316 -8.11 17.48 -6.79
N TRP A 317 -8.71 17.69 -7.97
CA TRP A 317 -9.55 16.71 -8.67
C TRP A 317 -8.96 15.28 -8.73
N GLU A 318 -7.65 15.14 -8.96
CA GLU A 318 -7.00 13.85 -9.19
C GLU A 318 -6.88 13.00 -7.92
N ILE A 319 -6.34 13.58 -6.84
CA ILE A 319 -6.24 12.91 -5.54
C ILE A 319 -7.62 12.71 -4.91
N ARG A 320 -8.58 13.58 -5.26
CA ARG A 320 -9.95 13.45 -4.81
C ARG A 320 -10.67 12.28 -5.45
N ALA A 321 -10.61 12.14 -6.77
CA ALA A 321 -11.14 10.98 -7.47
C ALA A 321 -10.51 9.68 -6.93
N MET A 322 -9.18 9.66 -6.77
CA MET A 322 -8.45 8.53 -6.17
C MET A 322 -8.99 8.18 -4.78
N GLY A 323 -9.14 9.17 -3.90
CA GLY A 323 -9.60 8.98 -2.54
C GLY A 323 -11.05 8.55 -2.44
N GLN A 324 -11.90 8.95 -3.39
CA GLN A 324 -13.30 8.52 -3.45
C GLN A 324 -13.41 7.03 -3.80
N GLU A 325 -12.58 6.52 -4.71
CA GLU A 325 -12.52 5.07 -4.96
C GLU A 325 -12.00 4.29 -3.73
N VAL A 326 -11.00 4.82 -3.03
CA VAL A 326 -10.52 4.24 -1.77
C VAL A 326 -11.64 4.20 -0.72
N LEU A 327 -12.41 5.28 -0.57
CA LEU A 327 -13.53 5.34 0.38
C LEU A 327 -14.56 4.24 0.09
N ARG A 328 -14.97 4.06 -1.17
CA ARG A 328 -15.94 3.02 -1.54
C ARG A 328 -15.45 1.61 -1.19
N MET A 329 -14.19 1.30 -1.51
CA MET A 329 -13.60 0.00 -1.18
C MET A 329 -13.46 -0.21 0.34
N LEU A 330 -13.01 0.81 1.07
CA LEU A 330 -12.84 0.72 2.53
C LEU A 330 -14.17 0.66 3.29
N HIS A 331 -15.20 1.37 2.83
CA HIS A 331 -16.54 1.26 3.39
C HIS A 331 -17.14 -0.13 3.17
N ALA A 332 -16.88 -0.76 2.03
CA ALA A 332 -17.28 -2.15 1.81
C ALA A 332 -16.56 -3.14 2.76
N VAL A 333 -15.28 -2.91 3.06
CA VAL A 333 -14.51 -3.72 4.02
C VAL A 333 -14.97 -3.49 5.46
N ALA A 334 -15.05 -2.24 5.90
CA ALA A 334 -15.29 -1.87 7.30
C ALA A 334 -16.34 -0.74 7.39
N PRO A 335 -17.63 -1.03 7.14
CA PRO A 335 -18.67 0.00 7.02
C PRO A 335 -18.81 0.81 8.31
N LYS A 336 -18.73 0.16 9.49
CA LYS A 336 -18.80 0.84 10.80
C LYS A 336 -17.68 1.87 11.02
N VAL A 337 -16.56 1.74 10.32
CA VAL A 337 -15.40 2.65 10.47
C VAL A 337 -15.50 3.85 9.52
N PHE A 338 -16.05 3.63 8.32
CA PHE A 338 -16.04 4.63 7.24
C PHE A 338 -17.44 5.18 6.89
N GLN A 339 -18.47 4.88 7.70
CA GLN A 339 -19.84 5.33 7.45
C GLN A 339 -19.95 6.86 7.40
N ASP A 340 -19.36 7.56 8.37
CA ASP A 340 -19.41 9.03 8.43
C ASP A 340 -18.83 9.70 7.19
N HIS A 341 -17.73 9.15 6.63
CA HIS A 341 -17.18 9.63 5.37
C HIS A 341 -18.12 9.37 4.20
N MET A 342 -18.79 8.21 4.18
CA MET A 342 -19.72 7.84 3.13
C MET A 342 -20.96 8.75 3.14
N ASP A 343 -21.52 9.04 4.32
CA ASP A 343 -22.67 9.94 4.47
C ASP A 343 -22.36 11.34 3.90
N VAL A 344 -21.17 11.87 4.19
CA VAL A 344 -20.72 13.15 3.63
C VAL A 344 -20.51 13.04 2.11
N PHE A 345 -19.86 11.97 1.65
CA PHE A 345 -19.63 11.73 0.23
C PHE A 345 -20.94 11.69 -0.57
N GLU A 346 -21.96 10.96 -0.10
CA GLU A 346 -23.27 10.86 -0.74
C GLU A 346 -24.01 12.20 -0.75
N THR A 347 -23.91 12.97 0.34
CA THR A 347 -24.48 14.33 0.41
C THR A 347 -23.85 15.29 -0.60
N MET A 348 -22.61 15.05 -1.04
CA MET A 348 -21.96 15.87 -2.07
C MET A 348 -22.38 15.52 -3.51
N GLN A 349 -22.92 14.31 -3.73
CA GLN A 349 -23.37 13.83 -5.05
C GLN A 349 -24.81 14.26 -5.37
N ASN A 350 -25.61 14.50 -4.33
CA ASN A 350 -26.94 15.12 -4.39
C ASN A 350 -26.82 16.65 -4.45
#